data_AF-A0A972N371-F1
#
_entry.id   AF-A0A972N371-F1
#
_cell.length_a   1.000
_cell.length_b   1.000
_cell.length_c   1.000
_cell.angle_alpha   90.00
_cell.angle_beta   90.00
_cell.angle_gamma   90.00
#
_symmetry.space_group_name_H-M   'P 1'
#
loop_
_entity.id
_entity.type
_entity.pdbx_description
1 polymer ?
#
loop_
_entity_poly.entity_id
_entity_poly.type
_entity_poly.pdbx_seq_one_letter_code
_entity_poly.pdbx_strand_id
1 'polypeptide(L)'
;MLVHICCSVDSHFFLQKLREKFPNEKLIGFFYDPNIHPYSEYKLRLLDVKRSCEILDIPLIEGEYDFESWLEAVRGYENEPEKGRRCEVCFDRRLEVTALKAKELNENKITTTLLTSPKKSKEQLKKAG
;
A
#
# COMPACT_ATOMS: atom_id res chain seq x y z
N MET A 1 -14.32 -2.60 -3.77
CA MET A 1 -13.07 -3.03 -3.10
C MET A 1 -12.03 -1.92 -3.09
N LEU A 2 -11.38 -1.68 -1.94
CA LEU A 2 -10.22 -0.82 -1.82
C LEU A 2 -8.90 -1.60 -2.02
N VAL A 3 -7.99 -1.07 -2.83
CA VAL A 3 -6.71 -1.68 -3.18
C VAL A 3 -5.57 -0.82 -2.64
N HIS A 4 -4.90 -1.27 -1.59
CA HIS A 4 -3.71 -0.60 -1.07
C HIS A 4 -2.50 -0.81 -1.99
N ILE A 5 -1.82 0.29 -2.31
CA ILE A 5 -0.68 0.36 -3.21
C ILE A 5 0.49 1.03 -2.46
N CYS A 6 1.55 0.27 -2.19
CA CYS A 6 2.73 0.81 -1.49
C CYS A 6 3.90 1.22 -2.40
N CYS A 7 3.96 0.74 -3.63
CA CYS A 7 4.99 1.15 -4.59
C CYS A 7 4.48 1.06 -6.02
N SER A 8 5.14 1.76 -6.93
CA SER A 8 4.67 1.90 -8.30
C SER A 8 5.04 0.72 -9.21
N VAL A 9 6.23 0.15 -9.02
CA VAL A 9 6.90 -0.79 -9.94
C VAL A 9 6.02 -1.98 -10.36
N ASP A 10 5.19 -2.52 -9.45
CA ASP A 10 4.34 -3.70 -9.72
C ASP A 10 2.83 -3.38 -9.72
N SER A 11 2.47 -2.12 -9.49
CA SER A 11 1.07 -1.72 -9.28
C SER A 11 0.21 -1.90 -10.53
N HIS A 12 0.76 -1.58 -11.71
CA HIS A 12 0.04 -1.67 -12.98
C HIS A 12 -0.42 -3.11 -13.28
N PHE A 13 0.53 -4.05 -13.30
CA PHE A 13 0.24 -5.45 -13.58
C PHE A 13 -0.71 -6.05 -12.53
N PHE A 14 -0.52 -5.71 -11.26
CA PHE A 14 -1.40 -6.17 -10.19
C PHE A 14 -2.84 -5.68 -10.39
N LEU A 15 -3.04 -4.39 -10.65
CA LEU A 15 -4.36 -3.80 -10.88
C LEU A 15 -5.03 -4.40 -12.13
N GLN A 16 -4.27 -4.63 -13.21
CA GLN A 16 -4.76 -5.30 -14.41
C GLN A 16 -5.27 -6.72 -14.09
N LYS A 17 -4.46 -7.52 -13.39
CA LYS A 17 -4.85 -8.88 -12.99
C LYS A 17 -6.03 -8.90 -12.04
N LEU A 18 -6.13 -7.92 -11.14
CA LEU A 18 -7.24 -7.80 -10.22
C LEU A 18 -8.54 -7.48 -10.96
N ARG A 19 -8.49 -6.57 -11.95
CA ARG A 19 -9.62 -6.24 -12.81
C ARG A 19 -10.07 -7.43 -13.67
N GLU A 20 -9.13 -8.20 -14.23
CA GLU A 20 -9.44 -9.45 -14.96
C GLU A 20 -10.11 -10.50 -14.05
N LYS A 21 -9.64 -10.63 -12.81
CA LYS A 21 -10.16 -11.62 -11.86
C LYS A 21 -11.52 -11.23 -11.27
N PHE A 22 -11.77 -9.93 -11.12
CA PHE A 22 -12.99 -9.38 -10.54
C PHE A 22 -13.63 -8.33 -11.46
N PRO A 23 -14.13 -8.72 -12.66
CA PRO A 23 -14.59 -7.78 -13.68
C PRO A 23 -15.81 -6.96 -13.26
N ASN A 24 -16.61 -7.46 -12.32
CA ASN A 24 -17.84 -6.81 -11.81
C ASN A 24 -17.62 -6.08 -10.48
N GLU A 25 -16.41 -6.11 -9.93
CA GLU A 25 -16.11 -5.43 -8.66
C GLU A 25 -15.56 -4.03 -8.96
N LYS A 26 -16.14 -3.02 -8.30
CA LYS A 26 -15.59 -1.65 -8.35
C LYS A 26 -14.25 -1.64 -7.62
N LEU A 27 -13.18 -1.26 -8.31
CA LEU A 27 -11.84 -1.12 -7.71
C LEU A 27 -11.57 0.36 -7.41
N ILE A 28 -11.01 0.64 -6.23
CA ILE A 28 -10.49 1.96 -5.86
C ILE A 28 -9.05 1.76 -5.40
N GLY A 29 -8.09 2.44 -6.04
CA GLY A 29 -6.70 2.46 -5.62
C GLY A 29 -6.49 3.40 -4.44
N PHE A 30 -5.66 2.98 -3.48
CA PHE A 30 -5.22 3.80 -2.35
C PHE A 30 -3.70 3.76 -2.26
N PHE A 31 -3.04 4.85 -2.62
CA PHE A 31 -1.60 4.97 -2.53
C PHE A 31 -1.20 5.47 -1.14
N TYR A 32 -0.58 4.61 -0.35
CA TYR A 32 -0.12 4.96 1.00
C TYR A 32 1.17 4.24 1.35
N ASP A 33 2.25 5.01 1.42
CA ASP A 33 3.53 4.55 1.93
C ASP A 33 4.32 5.73 2.48
N PRO A 34 4.18 6.04 3.79
CA PRO A 34 4.88 7.16 4.40
C PRO A 34 6.39 6.92 4.55
N ASN A 35 6.88 5.69 4.36
CA ASN A 35 8.31 5.34 4.45
C ASN A 35 9.09 5.68 3.16
N ILE A 36 8.42 6.08 2.07
CA ILE A 36 9.14 6.45 0.84
C ILE A 36 9.83 7.79 1.06
N HIS A 37 11.14 7.73 1.26
CA HIS A 37 12.00 8.91 1.39
C HIS A 37 13.09 8.86 0.31
N PRO A 38 13.47 10.02 -0.28
CA PRO A 38 12.94 11.37 -0.07
C PRO A 38 11.57 11.60 -0.68
N TYR A 39 10.92 12.71 -0.31
CA TYR A 39 9.59 13.08 -0.82
C TYR A 39 9.50 13.15 -2.35
N SER A 40 10.62 13.46 -3.02
CA SER A 40 10.70 13.41 -4.49
C SER A 40 10.45 12.01 -5.04
N GLU A 41 10.99 10.97 -4.40
CA GLU A 41 10.74 9.56 -4.76
C GLU A 41 9.27 9.18 -4.51
N TYR A 42 8.68 9.66 -3.41
CA TYR A 42 7.25 9.47 -3.14
C TYR A 42 6.39 10.03 -4.27
N LYS A 43 6.68 11.26 -4.72
CA LYS A 43 5.95 11.89 -5.82
C LYS A 43 6.16 11.20 -7.16
N LEU A 44 7.38 10.73 -7.46
CA LEU A 44 7.62 9.95 -8.68
C LEU A 44 6.80 8.66 -8.70
N ARG A 45 6.77 7.92 -7.59
CA ARG A 45 5.96 6.69 -7.48
C ARG A 45 4.48 6.97 -7.56
N LEU A 46 3.99 8.02 -6.90
CA LEU A 46 2.59 8.43 -7.00
C LEU A 46 2.20 8.76 -8.44
N LEU A 47 3.03 9.49 -9.18
CA LEU A 47 2.77 9.82 -10.59
C LEU A 47 2.64 8.58 -11.46
N ASP A 48 3.49 7.58 -11.24
CA ASP A 48 3.47 6.32 -11.97
C ASP A 48 2.22 5.47 -11.65
N VAL A 49 1.83 5.41 -10.37
CA VAL A 49 0.56 4.77 -9.95
C VAL A 49 -0.63 5.51 -10.54
N LYS A 50 -0.62 6.85 -10.55
CA LYS A 50 -1.68 7.68 -11.12
C LYS A 50 -1.88 7.39 -12.61
N ARG A 51 -0.79 7.36 -13.38
CA ARG A 51 -0.84 6.98 -14.82
C ARG A 51 -1.44 5.60 -15.01
N SER A 52 -1.04 4.62 -14.19
CA SER A 52 -1.57 3.26 -14.26
C SER A 52 -3.07 3.20 -13.96
N CYS A 53 -3.51 3.91 -12.93
CA CYS A 53 -4.92 4.03 -12.56
C CYS A 53 -5.75 4.72 -13.65
N GLU A 54 -5.22 5.77 -14.29
CA GLU A 54 -5.87 6.45 -15.42
C GLU A 54 -6.06 5.52 -16.62
N ILE A 55 -5.02 4.77 -17.01
CA ILE A 55 -5.08 3.79 -18.12
C ILE A 55 -6.11 2.70 -17.83
N LEU A 56 -6.20 2.27 -16.57
CA LEU A 56 -7.09 1.19 -16.14
C LEU A 56 -8.45 1.69 -15.66
N ASP A 57 -8.78 2.97 -15.79
CA ASP A 57 -10.04 3.56 -15.32
C ASP A 57 -10.38 3.19 -13.85
N ILE A 58 -9.37 3.27 -12.99
CA ILE A 58 -9.48 2.99 -11.55
C ILE A 58 -9.32 4.30 -10.79
N PRO A 59 -10.31 4.74 -9.99
CA PRO A 59 -10.15 5.89 -9.11
C PRO A 59 -8.98 5.70 -8.15
N LEU A 60 -8.15 6.72 -7.97
CA LEU A 60 -7.00 6.71 -7.08
C LEU A 60 -7.16 7.75 -5.96
N ILE A 61 -6.88 7.32 -4.72
CA ILE A 61 -6.81 8.17 -3.54
C ILE A 61 -5.35 8.18 -3.05
N GLU A 62 -4.78 9.38 -2.89
CA GLU A 62 -3.49 9.59 -2.22
C GLU A 62 -3.73 9.63 -0.71
N GLY A 63 -3.01 8.81 0.05
CA GLY A 63 -2.98 8.88 1.50
C GLY A 63 -1.98 9.93 1.99
N GLU A 64 -2.16 10.40 3.22
CA GLU A 64 -1.31 11.43 3.82
C GLU A 64 0.17 10.98 3.89
N TYR A 65 1.07 11.84 3.43
CA TYR A 65 2.51 11.62 3.57
C TYR A 65 2.98 12.15 4.93
N ASP A 66 2.83 11.33 5.96
CA ASP A 66 3.28 11.63 7.31
C ASP A 66 4.52 10.79 7.67
N PHE A 67 5.68 11.26 7.21
CA PHE A 67 6.97 10.61 7.44
C PHE A 67 7.41 10.71 8.91
N GLU A 68 7.13 11.82 9.58
CA GLU A 68 7.53 12.06 10.98
C GLU A 68 6.83 11.08 11.93
N SER A 69 5.51 10.91 11.82
CA SER A 69 4.81 9.94 12.65
C SER A 69 5.19 8.50 12.30
N TRP A 70 5.58 8.23 11.05
CA TRP A 70 6.13 6.92 10.68
C TRP A 70 7.50 6.69 11.33
N LEU A 71 8.39 7.69 11.34
CA LEU A 71 9.69 7.62 12.02
C LEU A 71 9.53 7.35 13.51
N GLU A 72 8.60 8.03 14.18
CA GLU A 72 8.34 7.80 15.60
C GLU A 72 7.83 6.37 15.85
N ALA A 73 6.97 5.84 14.97
CA ALA A 73 6.44 4.48 15.11
C ALA A 73 7.53 3.41 14.97
N VAL A 74 8.58 3.66 14.19
CA VAL A 74 9.69 2.71 14.01
C VAL A 74 10.90 3.00 14.90
N ARG A 75 10.81 4.00 15.78
CA ARG A 75 11.89 4.37 16.70
C ARG A 75 12.27 3.18 17.59
N GLY A 76 13.57 2.92 17.71
CA GLY A 76 14.13 1.77 18.42
C GLY A 76 14.20 0.47 17.60
N TYR A 77 13.68 0.47 16.37
CA TYR A 77 13.78 -0.66 15.43
C TYR A 77 14.64 -0.34 14.20
N GLU A 78 15.42 0.75 14.23
CA GLU A 78 16.14 1.27 13.06
C GLU A 78 17.15 0.26 12.50
N ASN A 79 17.79 -0.51 13.40
CA ASN A 79 18.82 -1.49 13.10
C ASN A 79 18.28 -2.92 12.93
N GLU A 80 16.96 -3.13 13.00
CA GLU A 80 16.37 -4.45 12.76
C GLU A 80 16.67 -4.91 11.32
N PRO A 81 16.99 -6.20 11.12
CA PRO A 81 17.24 -6.73 9.79
C PRO A 81 15.97 -6.65 8.93
N GLU A 82 16.14 -6.77 7.61
CA GLU A 82 14.99 -6.95 6.71
C GLU A 82 14.17 -8.17 7.15
N LYS A 83 12.84 -8.05 7.16
CA LYS A 83 11.88 -9.01 7.77
C LYS A 83 11.93 -9.08 9.31
N GLY A 84 12.64 -8.18 9.97
CA GLY A 84 12.59 -7.98 11.41
C GLY A 84 11.38 -7.14 11.86
N ARG A 85 11.37 -6.73 13.12
CA ARG A 85 10.22 -6.04 13.75
C ARG A 85 9.83 -4.74 13.06
N ARG A 86 10.81 -4.00 12.52
CA ARG A 86 10.56 -2.78 11.75
C ARG A 86 9.63 -3.02 10.56
N CYS A 87 9.76 -4.17 9.88
CA CYS A 87 8.89 -4.50 8.76
C CYS A 87 7.46 -4.77 9.22
N GLU A 88 7.28 -5.44 10.36
CA GLU A 88 5.96 -5.73 10.95
C GLU A 88 5.22 -4.43 11.29
N VAL A 89 5.85 -3.55 12.09
CA VAL A 89 5.29 -2.22 12.43
C VAL A 89 4.92 -1.42 11.18
N CYS A 90 5.78 -1.46 10.17
CA CYS A 90 5.55 -0.75 8.93
C CYS A 90 4.37 -1.33 8.12
N PHE A 91 4.11 -2.64 8.17
CA PHE A 91 2.97 -3.25 7.48
C PHE A 91 1.68 -3.04 8.26
N ASP A 92 1.71 -3.23 9.57
CA ASP A 92 0.55 -3.03 10.45
C ASP A 92 0.00 -1.62 10.29
N ARG A 93 0.84 -0.60 10.39
CA ARG A 93 0.42 0.80 10.23
C ARG A 93 -0.21 1.07 8.86
N ARG A 94 0.33 0.48 7.78
CA ARG A 94 -0.22 0.67 6.41
C ARG A 94 -1.57 -0.02 6.24
N LEU A 95 -1.71 -1.24 6.77
CA LEU A 95 -2.95 -2.00 6.69
C LEU A 95 -4.02 -1.40 7.60
N GLU A 96 -3.66 -0.90 8.77
CA GLU A 96 -4.57 -0.19 9.68
C GLU A 96 -5.12 1.08 9.02
N VAL A 97 -4.26 1.95 8.48
CA VAL A 97 -4.69 3.17 7.77
C VAL A 97 -5.55 2.82 6.54
N THR A 98 -5.21 1.75 5.83
CA THR A 98 -6.03 1.26 4.71
C THR A 98 -7.41 0.78 5.19
N ALA A 99 -7.48 0.04 6.28
CA ALA A 99 -8.74 -0.46 6.83
C ALA A 99 -9.63 0.68 7.32
N LEU A 100 -9.05 1.69 7.98
CA LEU A 100 -9.74 2.92 8.36
C LEU A 100 -10.27 3.66 7.12
N LYS A 101 -9.45 3.81 6.08
CA LYS A 101 -9.88 4.43 4.81
C LYS A 101 -11.00 3.64 4.13
N ALA A 102 -10.93 2.31 4.13
CA ALA A 102 -11.99 1.46 3.59
C ALA A 102 -13.31 1.68 4.33
N LYS A 103 -13.26 1.75 5.67
CA LYS A 103 -14.44 2.04 6.50
C LYS A 103 -15.04 3.42 6.20
N GLU A 104 -14.22 4.45 6.05
CA GLU A 104 -14.67 5.80 5.65
C GLU A 104 -15.38 5.80 4.28
N LEU A 105 -14.90 4.96 3.35
CA LEU A 105 -15.46 4.82 2.00
C LEU A 105 -16.64 3.84 1.93
N ASN A 106 -17.03 3.22 3.05
CA ASN A 106 -18.02 2.12 3.12
C ASN A 106 -17.65 0.90 2.24
N GLU A 107 -16.36 0.63 2.10
CA GLU A 107 -15.83 -0.52 1.36
C GLU A 107 -15.64 -1.73 2.29
N ASN A 108 -16.28 -2.85 1.97
CA ASN A 108 -16.26 -4.06 2.81
C ASN A 108 -15.13 -5.04 2.45
N LYS A 109 -14.32 -4.72 1.44
CA LYS A 109 -13.22 -5.56 0.96
C LYS A 109 -11.97 -4.72 0.78
N ILE A 110 -10.86 -5.20 1.33
CA ILE A 110 -9.53 -4.64 1.11
C ILE A 110 -8.62 -5.68 0.46
N THR A 111 -7.71 -5.22 -0.37
CA THR A 111 -6.57 -6.02 -0.85
C THR A 111 -5.33 -5.13 -0.92
N THR A 112 -4.15 -5.73 -1.11
CA THR A 112 -2.89 -5.01 -1.00
C THR A 112 -1.85 -5.55 -1.98
N THR A 113 -1.09 -4.65 -2.59
CA THR A 113 0.10 -5.00 -3.39
C THR A 113 1.26 -5.50 -2.51
N LEU A 114 1.17 -5.39 -1.18
CA LEU A 114 2.21 -5.90 -0.28
C LEU A 114 2.49 -7.40 -0.48
N LEU A 115 1.49 -8.18 -0.91
CA LEU A 115 1.56 -9.63 -1.07
C LEU A 115 2.38 -10.09 -2.28
N THR A 116 2.74 -9.21 -3.21
CA THR A 116 3.45 -9.58 -4.46
C THR A 116 4.98 -9.57 -4.32
N SER A 117 5.54 -8.98 -3.25
CA SER A 117 6.99 -8.85 -3.13
C SER A 117 7.68 -10.13 -2.62
N PRO A 118 8.64 -10.72 -3.37
CA PRO A 118 9.37 -11.92 -2.95
C PRO A 118 10.31 -11.68 -1.76
N LYS A 119 10.59 -10.42 -1.43
CA LYS A 119 11.40 -10.02 -0.28
C LYS A 119 10.61 -9.97 1.03
N LYS A 120 9.29 -10.13 1.02
CA LYS A 120 8.43 -10.03 2.21
C LYS A 120 7.97 -11.40 2.70
N SER A 121 7.98 -11.62 4.02
CA SER A 121 7.46 -12.86 4.59
C SER A 121 5.93 -12.89 4.46
N LYS A 122 5.41 -13.88 3.72
CA LYS A 122 3.96 -14.12 3.58
C LYS A 122 3.30 -14.43 4.93
N GLU A 123 4.06 -14.97 5.88
CA GLU A 123 3.56 -15.28 7.23
C GLU A 123 3.36 -14.02 8.08
N GLN A 124 4.28 -13.04 7.99
CA GLN A 124 4.14 -11.77 8.70
C GLN A 124 2.91 -11.00 8.21
N LEU A 125 2.70 -10.97 6.89
CA LEU A 125 1.54 -10.29 6.31
C LEU A 125 0.20 -10.94 6.69
N LYS A 126 0.14 -12.28 6.85
CA LYS A 126 -1.08 -12.97 7.31
C LYS A 126 -1.41 -12.71 8.78
N LYS A 127 -0.41 -12.40 9.62
CA LYS A 127 -0.63 -12.07 11.04
C LYS A 127 -1.11 -10.63 11.23
N ALA A 128 -0.73 -9.74 10.32
CA ALA A 128 -1.09 -8.33 10.32
C ALA A 128 -2.54 -8.04 9.90
N GLY A 129 -3.26 -9.02 9.34
CA GLY A 129 -4.65 -8.88 8.87
C GLY A 129 -5.23 -10.13 8.23
#